data_AF-A0A367PY60-F1
#
_entry.id   AF-A0A367PY60-F1
#
_cell.length_a   1.000
_cell.length_b   1.000
_cell.length_c   1.000
_cell.angle_alpha   90.00
_cell.angle_beta   90.00
_cell.angle_gamma   90.00
#
_symmetry.space_group_name_H-M   'P 1'
#
loop_
_entity.id
_entity.type
_entity.pdbx_description
1 polymer ?
#
loop_
_entity_poly.entity_id
_entity_poly.type
_entity_poly.pdbx_seq_one_letter_code
_entity_poly.pdbx_strand_id
1 'polypeptide(L)'
;MDITKTAKISLTSFKVRREMEELLQQFVPDPQQYPAQFALKEKLQQLWHKYGANLLYCYDIPGLPPDNLKMEALFSYLRRHQRRISGRKSTVELRDFGHFKVLFLAQSEKQLLEQIQQVPLAQYKAQRLRLTLSEAPRQQKRRLHRHPASTIQALVNQHTELLTVLESQALSYQLDS
;
A
#
# COMPACT_ATOMS: atom_id res chain seq x y z
N MET A 1 41.91 17.47 -5.53
CA MET A 1 40.67 17.14 -6.25
C MET A 1 40.82 15.72 -6.76
N ASP A 2 40.02 14.79 -6.22
CA ASP A 2 39.40 13.69 -6.98
C ASP A 2 38.56 12.84 -6.00
N ILE A 3 37.31 13.30 -5.81
CA ILE A 3 36.32 12.71 -4.89
C ILE A 3 35.32 11.82 -5.69
N THR A 4 35.58 11.54 -6.95
CA THR A 4 34.59 10.94 -7.88
C THR A 4 34.66 9.42 -7.99
N LYS A 5 35.17 8.72 -6.97
CA LYS A 5 35.24 7.25 -6.95
C LYS A 5 34.82 6.63 -5.63
N THR A 6 33.85 7.22 -4.92
CA THR A 6 33.07 6.46 -3.94
C THR A 6 32.15 5.53 -4.74
N ALA A 7 32.47 4.23 -4.69
CA ALA A 7 31.54 3.17 -5.09
C ALA A 7 30.13 3.56 -4.64
N LYS A 8 29.16 3.53 -5.56
CA LYS A 8 27.72 3.71 -5.27
C LYS A 8 27.33 2.63 -4.26
N ILE A 9 27.55 2.88 -2.98
CA ILE A 9 27.02 2.05 -1.91
C ILE A 9 25.52 2.24 -2.04
N SER A 10 24.81 1.23 -2.55
CA SER A 10 23.36 1.25 -2.60
C SER A 10 22.85 1.50 -1.18
N LEU A 11 22.31 2.68 -0.92
CA LEU A 11 21.63 2.96 0.34
C LEU A 11 20.49 1.94 0.47
N THR A 12 20.55 1.10 1.48
CA THR A 12 19.51 0.13 1.83
C THR A 12 18.70 0.64 3.01
N SER A 13 17.46 0.17 3.14
CA SER A 13 16.60 0.53 4.29
C SER A 13 17.29 0.25 5.62
N PHE A 14 18.00 -0.88 5.71
CA PHE A 14 18.73 -1.31 6.89
C PHE A 14 19.79 -0.28 7.31
N LYS A 15 20.57 0.22 6.35
CA LYS A 15 21.62 1.19 6.63
C LYS A 15 21.03 2.53 7.10
N VAL A 16 20.01 3.02 6.42
CA VAL A 16 19.33 4.27 6.79
C VAL A 16 18.66 4.15 8.16
N ARG A 17 18.06 2.99 8.45
CA ARG A 17 17.48 2.71 9.76
C ARG A 17 18.50 2.81 10.87
N ARG A 18 19.64 2.13 10.70
CA ARG A 18 20.71 2.10 11.68
C ARG A 18 21.28 3.49 11.92
N GLU A 19 21.57 4.24 10.85
CA GLU A 19 22.08 5.61 10.96
C GLU A 19 21.07 6.55 11.66
N MET A 20 19.77 6.40 11.39
CA MET A 20 18.74 7.19 12.07
C MET A 20 18.63 6.83 13.56
N GLU A 21 18.68 5.53 13.89
CA GLU A 21 18.66 5.07 15.28
C GLU A 21 19.90 5.55 16.05
N GLU A 22 21.08 5.50 15.45
CA GLU A 22 22.32 6.06 15.99
C GLU A 22 22.20 7.57 16.22
N LEU A 23 21.66 8.33 15.27
CA LEU A 23 21.46 9.78 15.40
C LEU A 23 20.49 10.14 16.54
N LEU A 24 19.38 9.39 16.66
CA LEU A 24 18.40 9.58 17.74
C LEU A 24 18.97 9.22 19.12
N GLN A 25 19.93 8.29 19.19
CA GLN A 25 20.65 7.94 20.41
C GLN A 25 21.68 8.99 20.79
N GLN A 26 22.44 9.52 19.81
CA GLN A 26 23.47 10.55 20.03
C GLN A 26 22.87 11.89 20.44
N PHE A 27 21.69 12.23 19.92
CA PHE A 27 21.02 13.48 20.27
C PHE A 27 20.28 13.35 21.61
N VAL A 28 20.91 13.76 22.71
CA VAL A 28 20.30 13.77 24.06
C VAL A 28 20.30 15.20 24.61
N PRO A 29 19.33 16.04 24.20
CA PRO A 29 19.21 17.38 24.73
C PRO A 29 18.77 17.34 26.20
N ASP A 30 19.34 18.20 27.02
CA ASP A 30 18.90 18.41 28.40
C ASP A 30 17.52 19.08 28.41
N PRO A 31 16.48 18.47 29.03
CA PRO A 31 15.14 19.04 29.09
C PRO A 31 15.07 20.38 29.81
N GLN A 32 15.97 20.66 30.75
CA GLN A 32 15.98 21.90 31.53
C GLN A 32 16.67 23.05 30.78
N GLN A 33 17.75 22.75 30.06
CA GLN A 33 18.51 23.76 29.30
C GLN A 33 17.94 24.01 27.90
N TYR A 34 17.38 22.98 27.25
CA TYR A 34 16.93 23.06 25.85
C TYR A 34 15.55 22.40 25.62
N PRO A 35 14.48 22.95 26.21
CA PRO A 35 13.14 22.33 26.19
C PRO A 35 12.58 22.15 24.77
N ALA A 36 12.86 23.07 23.84
CA ALA A 36 12.43 22.95 22.45
C ALA A 36 13.12 21.79 21.70
N GLN A 37 14.42 21.58 21.97
CA GLN A 37 15.17 20.49 21.37
C GLN A 37 14.74 19.13 21.93
N PHE A 38 14.44 19.09 23.24
CA PHE A 38 13.87 17.92 23.89
C PHE A 38 12.49 17.55 23.30
N ALA A 39 11.59 18.53 23.17
CA ALA A 39 10.28 18.31 22.56
C ALA A 39 10.38 17.85 21.09
N LEU A 40 11.32 18.42 20.33
CA LEU A 40 11.62 18.01 18.96
C LEU A 40 12.06 16.54 18.89
N LYS A 41 13.02 16.15 19.75
CA LYS A 41 13.51 14.76 19.83
C LYS A 41 12.37 13.81 20.14
N GLU A 42 11.57 14.11 21.16
CA GLU A 42 10.46 13.25 21.59
C GLU A 42 9.46 13.05 20.45
N LYS A 43 9.09 14.13 19.76
CA LYS A 43 8.19 14.05 18.61
C LYS A 43 8.81 13.28 17.45
N LEU A 44 10.09 13.49 17.17
CA LEU A 44 10.80 12.77 16.11
C LEU A 44 10.86 11.27 16.41
N GLN A 45 11.15 10.86 17.64
CA GLN A 45 11.14 9.46 18.07
C GLN A 45 9.73 8.85 17.94
N GLN A 46 8.69 9.54 18.40
CA GLN A 46 7.31 9.09 18.24
C GLN A 46 6.93 8.87 16.78
N LEU A 47 7.27 9.81 15.90
CA LEU A 47 7.02 9.71 14.47
C LEU A 47 7.84 8.58 13.83
N TRP A 48 9.10 8.42 14.23
CA TRP A 48 9.98 7.36 13.74
C TRP A 48 9.47 5.98 14.12
N HIS A 49 9.06 5.76 15.37
CA HIS A 49 8.47 4.49 15.80
C HIS A 49 7.15 4.18 15.08
N LYS A 50 6.35 5.21 14.79
CA LYS A 50 5.04 5.04 14.14
C LYS A 50 5.15 4.80 12.62
N TYR A 51 6.06 5.49 11.94
CA TYR A 51 6.10 5.54 10.48
C TYR A 51 7.42 5.06 9.86
N GLY A 52 8.51 4.97 10.63
CA GLY A 52 9.86 4.69 10.13
C GLY A 52 9.95 3.41 9.29
N ALA A 53 9.36 2.31 9.76
CA ALA A 53 9.32 1.05 9.01
C ALA A 53 8.68 1.18 7.61
N ASN A 54 7.71 2.08 7.46
CA ASN A 54 7.00 2.29 6.19
C ASN A 54 7.67 3.33 5.29
N LEU A 55 8.52 4.19 5.83
CA LEU A 55 9.22 5.23 5.07
C LEU A 55 10.42 4.68 4.28
N LEU A 56 11.00 3.56 4.74
CA LEU A 56 12.28 3.07 4.21
C LEU A 56 12.17 2.16 3.00
N TYR A 57 10.96 1.74 2.60
CA TYR A 57 10.75 0.88 1.42
C TYR A 57 11.30 1.50 0.12
N CYS A 58 11.45 2.82 0.05
CA CYS A 58 12.02 3.52 -1.10
C CYS A 58 13.51 3.24 -1.33
N TYR A 59 14.22 2.72 -0.33
CA TYR A 59 15.62 2.31 -0.45
C TYR A 59 15.78 0.88 -0.95
N ASP A 60 14.79 0.01 -0.70
CA ASP A 60 14.87 -1.41 -1.07
C ASP A 60 14.17 -1.72 -2.40
N ILE A 61 13.13 -0.94 -2.74
CA ILE A 61 12.34 -1.18 -3.95
C ILE A 61 12.88 -0.30 -5.09
N PRO A 62 13.54 -0.89 -6.11
CA PRO A 62 14.04 -0.12 -7.24
C PRO A 62 12.87 0.55 -7.97
N GLY A 63 12.98 1.86 -8.19
CA GLY A 63 11.96 2.66 -8.87
C GLY A 63 10.91 3.30 -7.95
N LEU A 64 10.89 2.98 -6.65
CA LEU A 64 10.07 3.72 -5.69
C LEU A 64 10.77 5.05 -5.34
N PRO A 65 10.15 6.22 -5.58
CA PRO A 65 10.81 7.49 -5.33
C PRO A 65 11.12 7.68 -3.84
N PRO A 66 12.36 8.06 -3.47
CA PRO A 66 12.74 8.33 -2.08
C PRO A 66 12.25 9.69 -1.58
N ASP A 67 11.78 10.54 -2.49
CA ASP A 67 11.38 11.92 -2.21
C ASP A 67 9.86 12.08 -2.35
N ASN A 68 9.26 12.68 -1.34
CA ASN A 68 7.84 13.04 -1.34
C ASN A 68 7.50 13.96 -2.53
N LEU A 69 8.40 14.84 -2.96
CA LEU A 69 8.16 15.72 -4.12
C LEU A 69 7.90 14.91 -5.40
N LYS A 70 8.65 13.83 -5.61
CA LYS A 70 8.47 12.94 -6.78
C LYS A 70 7.15 12.17 -6.68
N MET A 71 6.79 11.72 -5.47
CA MET A 71 5.50 11.07 -5.21
C MET A 71 4.32 12.03 -5.42
N GLU A 72 4.42 13.25 -4.91
CA GLU A 72 3.40 14.30 -5.08
C GLU A 72 3.27 14.73 -6.54
N ALA A 73 4.38 14.87 -7.26
CA ALA A 73 4.39 15.16 -8.69
C ALA A 73 3.67 14.05 -9.48
N LEU A 74 3.97 12.78 -9.17
CA LEU A 74 3.32 11.62 -9.76
C LEU A 74 1.80 11.61 -9.46
N PHE A 75 1.40 11.73 -8.20
CA PHE A 75 -0.02 11.73 -7.84
C PHE A 75 -0.78 12.95 -8.41
N SER A 76 -0.11 14.08 -8.55
CA SER A 76 -0.69 15.27 -9.18
C SER A 76 -0.84 15.09 -10.70
N TYR A 77 0.12 14.45 -11.36
CA TYR A 77 -0.02 14.03 -12.75
C TYR A 77 -1.21 13.07 -12.93
N LEU A 78 -1.29 12.01 -12.12
CA LEU A 78 -2.37 11.02 -12.18
C LEU A 78 -3.75 11.65 -11.96
N ARG A 79 -3.89 12.57 -10.98
CA ARG A 79 -5.13 13.34 -10.74
C ARG A 79 -5.53 14.21 -11.92
N ARG A 80 -4.59 14.92 -12.53
CA ARG A 80 -4.85 15.75 -13.71
C ARG A 80 -5.27 14.89 -14.91
N HIS A 81 -4.53 13.82 -15.18
CA HIS A 81 -4.80 12.91 -16.28
C HIS A 81 -6.17 12.22 -16.13
N GLN A 82 -6.49 11.72 -14.93
CA GLN A 82 -7.80 11.16 -14.62
C GLN A 82 -8.93 12.16 -14.84
N ARG A 83 -8.76 13.41 -14.41
CA ARG A 83 -9.76 14.46 -14.63
C ARG A 83 -9.94 14.77 -16.11
N ARG A 84 -8.86 14.72 -16.91
CA ARG A 84 -8.92 14.93 -18.35
C ARG A 84 -9.72 13.84 -19.07
N ILE A 85 -9.57 12.59 -18.65
CA ILE A 85 -10.30 11.45 -19.25
C ILE A 85 -11.76 11.40 -18.77
N SER A 86 -11.98 11.50 -17.45
CA SER A 86 -13.30 11.27 -16.85
C SER A 86 -14.15 12.52 -16.65
N GLY A 87 -13.55 13.72 -16.75
CA GLY A 87 -14.17 14.99 -16.36
C GLY A 87 -14.36 15.17 -14.85
N ARG A 88 -14.07 14.15 -14.03
CA ARG A 88 -14.42 14.13 -12.59
C ARG A 88 -13.26 14.60 -11.70
N LYS A 89 -13.59 15.33 -10.64
CA LYS A 89 -12.64 15.72 -9.57
C LYS A 89 -12.36 14.60 -8.56
N SER A 90 -13.17 13.54 -8.56
CA SER A 90 -13.05 12.41 -7.64
C SER A 90 -11.74 11.65 -7.81
N THR A 91 -11.10 11.31 -6.69
CA THR A 91 -9.89 10.48 -6.64
C THR A 91 -10.18 9.00 -6.35
N VAL A 92 -11.46 8.63 -6.25
CA VAL A 92 -11.88 7.24 -5.95
C VAL A 92 -11.34 6.28 -7.01
N GLU A 93 -11.43 6.64 -8.28
CA GLU A 93 -10.91 5.80 -9.38
C GLU A 93 -9.38 5.65 -9.34
N LEU A 94 -8.66 6.65 -8.82
CA LEU A 94 -7.21 6.55 -8.60
C LEU A 94 -6.86 5.72 -7.36
N ARG A 95 -7.75 5.63 -6.38
CA ARG A 95 -7.56 4.74 -5.24
C ARG A 95 -7.69 3.29 -5.66
N ASP A 96 -8.73 3.00 -6.44
CA ASP A 96 -9.09 1.64 -6.83
C ASP A 96 -8.24 1.13 -8.02
N PHE A 97 -7.81 2.02 -8.93
CA PHE A 97 -7.08 1.67 -10.15
C PHE A 97 -5.74 2.42 -10.34
N GLY A 98 -5.32 3.25 -9.40
CA GLY A 98 -4.11 4.09 -9.55
C GLY A 98 -2.82 3.29 -9.68
N HIS A 99 -2.73 2.13 -9.04
CA HIS A 99 -1.56 1.24 -9.12
C HIS A 99 -1.25 0.81 -10.56
N PHE A 100 -2.29 0.61 -11.39
CA PHE A 100 -2.12 0.33 -12.82
C PHE A 100 -1.83 1.59 -13.63
N LYS A 101 -2.32 2.75 -13.18
CA LYS A 101 -2.09 4.00 -13.90
C LYS A 101 -0.65 4.52 -13.81
N VAL A 102 0.12 4.07 -12.83
CA VAL A 102 1.57 4.30 -12.78
C VAL A 102 2.29 3.65 -13.97
N LEU A 103 1.75 2.53 -14.51
CA LEU A 103 2.31 1.86 -15.70
C LEU A 103 2.02 2.64 -16.99
N PHE A 104 1.03 3.52 -17.02
CA PHE A 104 0.77 4.41 -18.16
C PHE A 104 1.78 5.57 -18.28
N LEU A 105 2.85 5.58 -17.48
CA LEU A 105 4.01 6.45 -17.70
C LEU A 105 4.88 6.00 -18.86
N ALA A 106 4.65 4.80 -19.42
CA ALA A 106 5.26 4.39 -20.67
C ALA A 106 4.96 5.42 -21.77
N GLN A 107 6.02 5.98 -22.35
CA GLN A 107 5.93 7.02 -23.40
C GLN A 107 5.68 6.39 -24.78
N SER A 108 5.71 5.06 -24.90
CA SER A 108 5.41 4.31 -26.11
C SER A 108 4.79 2.96 -25.78
N GLU A 109 4.08 2.39 -26.76
CA GLU A 109 3.51 1.04 -26.68
C GLU A 109 4.58 -0.03 -26.43
N LYS A 110 5.74 0.10 -27.09
CA LYS A 110 6.88 -0.81 -26.89
C LYS A 110 7.37 -0.80 -25.44
N GLN A 111 7.50 0.39 -24.86
CA GLN A 111 7.92 0.54 -23.46
C GLN A 111 6.88 -0.03 -22.48
N LEU A 112 5.58 0.11 -22.79
CA LEU A 112 4.52 -0.46 -21.97
C LEU A 112 4.56 -1.99 -22.01
N LEU A 113 4.75 -2.56 -23.20
CA LEU A 113 4.82 -4.01 -23.39
C LEU A 113 6.04 -4.61 -22.68
N GLU A 114 7.20 -3.96 -22.77
CA GLU A 114 8.40 -4.34 -22.01
C GLU A 114 8.15 -4.31 -20.49
N GLN A 115 7.47 -3.28 -19.98
CA GLN A 115 7.14 -3.17 -18.55
C GLN A 115 6.15 -4.24 -18.08
N ILE A 116 5.13 -4.56 -18.88
CA ILE A 116 4.15 -5.61 -18.55
C ILE A 116 4.84 -6.99 -18.55
N GLN A 117 5.74 -7.25 -19.49
CA GLN A 117 6.47 -8.52 -19.59
C GLN A 117 7.42 -8.77 -18.42
N GLN A 118 7.88 -7.73 -17.72
CA GLN A 118 8.74 -7.85 -16.54
C GLN A 118 8.01 -8.41 -15.30
N VAL A 119 6.68 -8.40 -15.28
CA VAL A 119 5.90 -8.87 -14.12
C VAL A 119 5.44 -10.30 -14.36
N PRO A 120 5.92 -11.29 -13.57
CA PRO A 120 5.45 -12.67 -13.69
C PRO A 120 3.94 -12.76 -13.44
N LEU A 121 3.22 -13.41 -14.36
CA LEU A 121 1.76 -13.55 -14.29
C LEU A 121 1.27 -14.13 -12.96
N ALA A 122 2.03 -15.07 -12.38
CA ALA A 122 1.73 -15.67 -11.09
C ALA A 122 1.77 -14.65 -9.94
N GLN A 123 2.78 -13.79 -9.91
CA GLN A 123 2.90 -12.73 -8.89
C GLN A 123 1.78 -11.70 -9.03
N TYR A 124 1.43 -11.34 -10.27
CA TYR A 124 0.30 -10.46 -10.55
C TYR A 124 -1.02 -11.04 -10.01
N LYS A 125 -1.32 -12.30 -10.33
CA LYS A 125 -2.53 -12.99 -9.87
C LYS A 125 -2.59 -13.07 -8.34
N ALA A 126 -1.48 -13.40 -7.69
CA ALA A 126 -1.39 -13.46 -6.23
C ALA A 126 -1.68 -12.09 -5.58
N GLN A 127 -1.08 -11.02 -6.12
CA GLN A 127 -1.30 -9.67 -5.62
C GLN A 127 -2.73 -9.19 -5.86
N ARG A 128 -3.33 -9.55 -7.01
CA ARG A 128 -4.72 -9.25 -7.32
C ARG A 128 -5.69 -9.91 -6.33
N LEU A 129 -5.45 -11.18 -6.00
CA LEU A 129 -6.21 -11.91 -5.00
C LEU A 129 -6.11 -11.23 -3.62
N ARG A 130 -4.89 -10.89 -3.19
CA ARG A 130 -4.65 -10.21 -1.91
C ARG A 130 -5.40 -8.88 -1.82
N LEU A 131 -5.41 -8.11 -2.91
CA LEU A 131 -6.14 -6.85 -2.99
C LEU A 131 -7.67 -7.08 -2.90
N THR A 132 -8.21 -8.02 -3.66
CA THR A 132 -9.63 -8.41 -3.58
C THR A 132 -10.04 -8.80 -2.16
N LEU A 133 -9.23 -9.62 -1.46
CA LEU A 133 -9.48 -10.01 -0.08
C LEU A 133 -9.46 -8.81 0.87
N SER A 134 -8.51 -7.88 0.69
CA SER A 134 -8.40 -6.68 1.51
C SER A 134 -9.56 -5.69 1.31
N GLU A 135 -10.14 -5.67 0.11
CA GLU A 135 -11.23 -4.77 -0.25
C GLU A 135 -12.62 -5.36 0.03
N ALA A 136 -12.75 -6.69 0.13
CA ALA A 136 -14.02 -7.37 0.33
C ALA A 136 -14.87 -6.78 1.47
N PRO A 137 -14.32 -6.48 2.67
CA PRO A 137 -15.11 -5.89 3.76
C PRO A 137 -15.68 -4.51 3.40
N ARG A 138 -14.92 -3.71 2.66
CA ARG A 138 -15.34 -2.36 2.24
C ARG A 138 -16.39 -2.44 1.13
N GLN A 139 -16.22 -3.37 0.20
CA GLN A 139 -17.19 -3.61 -0.87
C GLN A 139 -18.52 -4.11 -0.30
N GLN A 140 -18.50 -4.98 0.71
CA GLN A 140 -19.70 -5.48 1.38
C GLN A 140 -20.47 -4.36 2.08
N LYS A 141 -19.79 -3.52 2.87
CA LYS A 141 -20.41 -2.30 3.45
C LYS A 141 -21.00 -1.39 2.38
N ARG A 142 -20.27 -1.15 1.29
CA ARG A 142 -20.76 -0.32 0.18
C ARG A 142 -22.01 -0.91 -0.48
N ARG A 143 -22.07 -2.24 -0.69
CA ARG A 143 -23.24 -2.93 -1.25
C ARG A 143 -24.45 -2.85 -0.33
N LEU A 144 -24.26 -3.05 0.98
CA LEU A 144 -25.28 -2.85 2.01
C LEU A 144 -25.88 -1.44 1.94
N HIS A 145 -25.06 -0.40 1.83
CA HIS A 145 -25.55 0.97 1.76
C HIS A 145 -26.24 1.33 0.43
N ARG A 146 -25.77 0.77 -0.69
CA ARG A 146 -26.25 1.17 -2.03
C ARG A 146 -27.43 0.32 -2.52
N HIS A 147 -27.46 -0.96 -2.15
CA HIS A 147 -28.46 -1.94 -2.57
C HIS A 147 -28.84 -2.85 -1.39
N PRO A 148 -29.51 -2.31 -0.35
CA PRO A 148 -29.73 -3.02 0.90
C PRO A 148 -30.57 -4.30 0.71
N ALA A 149 -31.69 -4.23 0.01
CA ALA A 149 -32.60 -5.35 -0.17
C ALA A 149 -31.93 -6.56 -0.85
N SER A 150 -31.26 -6.34 -1.99
CA SER A 150 -30.55 -7.43 -2.69
C SER A 150 -29.38 -7.99 -1.89
N THR A 151 -28.68 -7.14 -1.13
CA THR A 151 -27.53 -7.57 -0.35
C THR A 151 -27.97 -8.40 0.87
N ILE A 152 -29.05 -8.02 1.54
CA ILE A 152 -29.64 -8.78 2.64
C ILE A 152 -30.16 -10.13 2.12
N GLN A 153 -30.87 -10.16 1.00
CA GLN A 153 -31.36 -11.41 0.42
C GLN A 153 -30.21 -12.37 0.08
N ALA A 154 -29.11 -11.86 -0.50
CA ALA A 154 -27.94 -12.68 -0.79
C ALA A 154 -27.29 -13.24 0.49
N LEU A 155 -27.26 -12.48 1.58
CA LEU A 155 -26.75 -12.94 2.87
C LEU A 155 -27.64 -14.01 3.50
N VAL A 156 -28.96 -13.87 3.40
CA VAL A 156 -29.92 -14.89 3.86
C VAL A 156 -29.69 -16.18 3.08
N ASN A 157 -29.59 -16.11 1.75
CA ASN A 157 -29.36 -17.30 0.93
C ASN A 157 -28.04 -18.00 1.29
N GLN A 158 -26.95 -17.25 1.46
CA GLN A 158 -25.67 -17.82 1.92
C GLN A 158 -25.78 -18.49 3.30
N HIS A 159 -26.56 -17.93 4.21
CA HIS A 159 -26.75 -18.52 5.53
C HIS A 159 -27.52 -19.84 5.43
N THR A 160 -28.58 -19.89 4.62
CA THR A 160 -29.34 -21.11 4.37
C THR A 160 -28.48 -22.20 3.73
N GLU A 161 -27.64 -21.85 2.75
CA GLU A 161 -26.70 -22.80 2.13
C GLU A 161 -25.67 -23.35 3.13
N LEU A 162 -25.18 -22.51 4.06
CA LEU A 162 -24.27 -22.97 5.10
C LEU A 162 -24.95 -23.94 6.07
N LEU A 163 -26.22 -23.68 6.43
CA LEU A 163 -26.99 -24.57 7.30
C LEU A 163 -27.22 -25.93 6.64
N THR A 164 -27.56 -25.97 5.35
CA THR A 164 -27.77 -27.25 4.65
C THR A 164 -26.48 -28.07 4.51
N VAL A 165 -25.33 -27.42 4.31
CA VAL A 165 -24.02 -28.08 4.30
C VAL A 165 -23.68 -28.64 5.69
N LEU A 166 -23.95 -27.89 6.75
CA LEU A 166 -23.69 -28.34 8.13
C LEU A 166 -24.62 -29.50 8.54
N GLU A 167 -25.89 -29.44 8.17
CA GLU A 167 -26.86 -30.52 8.42
C GLU A 167 -26.50 -31.80 7.66
N SER A 168 -26.11 -31.69 6.38
CA SER A 168 -25.67 -32.85 5.60
C SER A 168 -24.37 -33.46 6.15
N GLN A 169 -23.43 -32.64 6.63
CA GLN A 169 -22.23 -33.14 7.32
C GLN A 169 -22.57 -33.83 8.65
N ALA A 170 -23.47 -33.26 9.45
CA ALA A 170 -23.91 -33.87 10.72
C ALA A 170 -24.59 -35.24 10.51
N LEU A 171 -25.40 -35.37 9.46
CA LEU A 171 -26.04 -36.64 9.09
C LEU A 171 -25.03 -37.69 8.60
N SER A 172 -23.97 -37.29 7.87
CA SER A 172 -22.91 -38.24 7.50
C SER A 172 -22.11 -38.74 8.69
N TYR A 173 -21.89 -37.92 9.72
CA TYR A 173 -21.21 -38.36 10.94
C TYR A 173 -22.05 -39.30 11.82
N GLN A 174 -23.38 -39.32 11.68
CA GLN A 174 -24.27 -40.21 12.45
C GLN A 174 -24.46 -41.60 11.82
N LEU A 175 -24.12 -41.78 10.53
CA LEU A 175 -24.23 -43.07 9.82
C LEU A 175 -22.95 -43.90 9.86
N ASP A 176 -21.81 -43.27 10.18
CA ASP A 176 -20.49 -43.89 10.30
C ASP A 176 -20.12 -44.28 11.76
N SER A 177 -21.07 -44.19 12.70
CA SER A 177 -20.91 -44.55 14.12
C SER A 177 -21.90 -45.61 14.58
#